data_AF-A0A4Y2CBY4-F1
#
_entry.id   AF-A0A4Y2CBY4-F1
#
_cell.length_a   1.000
_cell.length_b   1.000
_cell.length_c   1.000
_cell.angle_alpha   90.00
_cell.angle_beta   90.00
_cell.angle_gamma   90.00
#
_symmetry.space_group_name_H-M   'P 1'
#
loop_
_entity.id
_entity.type
_entity.pdbx_description
1 polymer ?
#
loop_
_entity_poly.entity_id
_entity_poly.type
_entity_poly.pdbx_seq_one_letter_code
_entity_poly.pdbx_strand_id
1 'polypeptide(L)'
;MKALTFLNIKKFKLALLQVNDRIEAELERRFQSMQKVNEYFGFLSPKQLTTLDNKTLREKAATLANLYRDDMDKDELSVDIESFKYTVISSDNLAGNESKKSKLNSTALDF
;
A
#
# COMPACT_ATOMS: atom_id res chain seq x y z
N MET A 1 -5.87 -56.12 -2.81
CA MET A 1 -4.95 -54.96 -2.64
C MET A 1 -5.25 -53.76 -3.54
N LYS A 2 -5.44 -53.89 -4.86
CA LYS A 2 -5.63 -52.74 -5.80
C LYS A 2 -6.78 -51.78 -5.44
N ALA A 3 -7.92 -52.28 -4.95
CA ALA A 3 -9.08 -51.45 -4.62
C ALA A 3 -8.86 -50.50 -3.43
N LEU A 4 -8.07 -50.93 -2.43
CA LEU A 4 -7.75 -50.12 -1.25
C LEU A 4 -6.85 -48.92 -1.62
N THR A 5 -5.86 -49.15 -2.49
CA THR A 5 -4.98 -48.09 -3.03
C THR A 5 -5.78 -47.06 -3.82
N PHE A 6 -6.72 -47.50 -4.65
CA PHE A 6 -7.60 -46.61 -5.43
C PHE A 6 -8.47 -45.70 -4.54
N LEU A 7 -9.04 -46.26 -3.46
CA LEU A 7 -9.84 -45.51 -2.50
C LEU A 7 -9.00 -44.45 -1.76
N ASN A 8 -7.78 -44.80 -1.36
CA ASN A 8 -6.87 -43.87 -0.69
C ASN A 8 -6.46 -42.69 -1.60
N ILE A 9 -6.18 -42.97 -2.88
CA ILE A 9 -5.87 -41.92 -3.86
C ILE A 9 -7.07 -40.98 -4.04
N LYS A 10 -8.30 -41.51 -4.12
CA LYS A 10 -9.50 -40.67 -4.23
C LYS A 10 -9.70 -39.77 -3.00
N LYS A 11 -9.54 -40.31 -1.80
CA LYS A 11 -9.63 -39.53 -0.55
C LYS A 11 -8.58 -38.43 -0.48
N PHE A 12 -7.35 -38.74 -0.89
CA PHE A 12 -6.27 -37.76 -0.93
C PHE A 12 -6.55 -36.64 -1.95
N LYS A 13 -7.00 -36.98 -3.16
CA LYS A 13 -7.39 -35.98 -4.17
C LYS A 13 -8.53 -35.08 -3.69
N LEU A 14 -9.51 -35.64 -2.97
CA LEU A 14 -10.61 -34.86 -2.40
C LEU A 14 -10.13 -33.88 -1.33
N ALA A 15 -9.24 -34.32 -0.44
CA ALA A 15 -8.65 -33.46 0.57
C ALA A 15 -7.83 -32.31 -0.04
N LEU A 16 -7.08 -32.58 -1.12
CA LEU A 16 -6.36 -31.54 -1.86
C LEU A 16 -7.30 -30.50 -2.45
N LEU A 17 -8.42 -30.93 -3.04
CA LEU A 17 -9.41 -30.00 -3.59
C LEU A 17 -9.96 -29.07 -2.51
N GLN A 18 -10.33 -29.62 -1.35
CA GLN A 18 -10.85 -28.83 -0.22
C GLN A 18 -9.83 -27.82 0.32
N VAL A 19 -8.55 -28.19 0.34
CA VAL A 19 -7.47 -27.26 0.75
C VAL A 19 -7.31 -26.16 -0.28
N ASN A 20 -7.35 -26.48 -1.57
CA ASN A 20 -7.28 -25.47 -2.64
C ASN A 20 -8.45 -24.48 -2.56
N ASP A 21 -9.68 -24.96 -2.40
CA ASP A 21 -10.86 -24.10 -2.27
C ASP A 21 -10.73 -23.14 -1.07
N ARG A 22 -10.18 -23.62 0.05
CA ARG A 22 -9.91 -22.79 1.24
C ARG A 22 -8.81 -21.76 1.00
N ILE A 23 -7.74 -22.13 0.30
CA ILE A 23 -6.66 -21.21 -0.05
C ILE A 23 -7.19 -20.11 -0.98
N GLU A 24 -7.97 -20.47 -2.00
CA GLU A 24 -8.56 -19.53 -2.93
C GLU A 24 -9.47 -18.52 -2.22
N ALA A 25 -10.38 -19.00 -1.36
CA ALA A 25 -11.25 -18.13 -0.57
C ALA A 25 -10.48 -17.19 0.38
N GLU A 26 -9.36 -17.64 0.95
CA GLU A 26 -8.48 -16.83 1.79
C GLU A 26 -7.74 -15.77 0.98
N LEU A 27 -7.20 -16.14 -0.17
CA LEU A 27 -6.49 -15.22 -1.08
C LEU A 27 -7.43 -14.12 -1.57
N GLU A 28 -8.66 -14.46 -1.97
CA GLU A 28 -9.66 -13.49 -2.39
C GLU A 28 -10.01 -12.52 -1.25
N ARG A 29 -10.24 -13.03 -0.04
CA ARG A 29 -10.51 -12.18 1.13
C ARG A 29 -9.39 -11.19 1.40
N ARG A 30 -8.13 -11.65 1.32
CA ARG A 30 -6.95 -10.79 1.52
C ARG A 30 -6.81 -9.77 0.39
N PHE A 31 -7.05 -10.17 -0.85
CA PHE A 31 -7.01 -9.28 -2.00
C PHE A 31 -8.03 -8.15 -1.86
N GLN A 32 -9.27 -8.47 -1.52
CA GLN A 32 -10.31 -7.46 -1.25
C GLN A 32 -9.93 -6.54 -0.08
N SER A 33 -9.34 -7.09 0.98
CA SER A 33 -8.84 -6.28 2.10
C SER A 33 -7.74 -5.31 1.66
N MET A 34 -6.80 -5.75 0.83
CA MET A 34 -5.75 -4.88 0.27
C MET A 34 -6.33 -3.81 -0.67
N GLN A 35 -7.33 -4.14 -1.47
CA GLN A 35 -8.01 -3.15 -2.33
C GLN A 35 -8.69 -2.07 -1.49
N LYS A 36 -9.39 -2.43 -0.42
CA LYS A 36 -9.99 -1.46 0.51
C LYS A 36 -8.95 -0.57 1.16
N VAL A 37 -7.82 -1.12 1.59
CA VAL A 37 -6.68 -0.31 2.08
C VAL A 37 -6.25 0.68 1.00
N ASN A 38 -6.08 0.25 -0.25
CA ASN A 38 -5.71 1.18 -1.33
C ASN A 38 -6.79 2.23 -1.64
N GLU A 39 -8.08 1.93 -1.46
CA GLU A 39 -9.15 2.94 -1.57
C GLU A 39 -9.06 4.00 -0.46
N TYR A 40 -8.77 3.58 0.77
CA TYR A 40 -8.63 4.50 1.90
C TYR A 40 -7.31 5.27 1.90
N PHE A 41 -6.21 4.64 1.51
CA PHE A 41 -4.85 5.18 1.54
C PHE A 41 -4.37 5.69 0.18
N GLY A 42 -5.14 5.53 -0.89
CA GLY A 42 -4.72 5.89 -2.25
C GLY A 42 -4.32 7.35 -2.40
N PHE A 43 -4.86 8.23 -1.55
CA PHE A 43 -4.49 9.65 -1.49
C PHE A 43 -3.04 9.90 -1.01
N LEU A 44 -2.37 8.89 -0.44
CA LEU A 44 -0.98 8.97 0.03
C LEU A 44 0.06 8.93 -1.10
N SER A 45 -0.35 8.87 -2.37
CA SER A 45 0.63 8.99 -3.46
C SER A 45 1.36 10.34 -3.38
N PRO A 46 2.69 10.40 -3.58
CA PRO A 46 3.45 11.65 -3.43
C PRO A 46 2.87 12.82 -4.25
N LYS A 47 2.40 12.56 -5.47
CA LYS A 47 1.74 13.56 -6.33
C LYS A 47 0.42 14.09 -5.78
N GLN A 48 -0.37 13.26 -5.10
CA GLN A 48 -1.62 13.71 -4.48
C GLN A 48 -1.33 14.40 -3.14
N LEU A 49 -0.40 13.85 -2.36
CA LEU A 49 -0.03 14.38 -1.05
C LEU A 49 0.53 15.81 -1.14
N THR A 50 1.35 16.08 -2.16
CA THR A 50 1.92 17.41 -2.45
C THR A 50 0.87 18.44 -2.90
N THR A 51 -0.25 17.99 -3.46
CA THR A 51 -1.32 18.87 -4.00
C THR A 51 -2.53 19.03 -3.08
N LEU A 52 -2.74 18.09 -2.14
CA LEU A 52 -3.78 18.14 -1.12
C LEU A 52 -3.52 19.27 -0.11
N ASP A 53 -4.53 20.07 0.24
CA ASP A 53 -4.41 21.02 1.32
C ASP A 53 -4.40 20.32 2.70
N ASN A 54 -3.81 20.96 3.71
CA ASN A 54 -3.63 20.36 5.03
C ASN A 54 -4.98 20.05 5.72
N LYS A 55 -6.01 20.87 5.49
CA LYS A 55 -7.34 20.62 6.08
C LYS A 55 -7.93 19.32 5.54
N THR A 56 -7.94 19.15 4.21
CA THR A 56 -8.40 17.90 3.58
C THR A 56 -7.56 16.69 4.02
N LEU A 57 -6.24 16.88 4.21
CA LEU A 57 -5.35 15.83 4.69
C LEU A 57 -5.71 15.37 6.11
N ARG A 58 -5.96 16.31 7.03
CA ARG A 58 -6.42 16.02 8.39
C ARG A 58 -7.78 15.32 8.42
N GLU A 59 -8.71 15.71 7.56
CA GLU A 59 -10.03 15.06 7.46
C GLU A 59 -9.91 13.60 7.01
N LYS A 60 -9.00 13.31 6.07
CA LYS A 60 -8.71 11.95 5.62
C LYS A 60 -8.03 11.11 6.71
N ALA A 61 -7.04 11.67 7.40
CA ALA A 61 -6.41 11.03 8.56
C ALA A 61 -7.43 10.73 9.67
N ALA A 62 -8.31 11.69 9.99
CA ALA A 62 -9.36 11.50 10.97
C ALA A 62 -10.33 10.38 10.58
N THR A 63 -10.73 10.31 9.31
CA THR A 63 -11.58 9.23 8.79
C THR A 63 -10.91 7.87 8.98
N LEU A 64 -9.61 7.78 8.71
CA LEU A 64 -8.83 6.56 8.85
C LEU A 64 -8.65 6.14 10.32
N ALA A 65 -8.25 7.07 11.20
CA ALA A 65 -8.12 6.80 12.63
C ALA A 65 -9.45 6.34 13.25
N ASN A 66 -10.58 6.89 12.79
CA ASN A 66 -11.90 6.43 13.25
C ASN A 66 -12.22 4.98 12.81
N LEU A 67 -11.73 4.55 11.64
CA LEU A 67 -11.94 3.19 11.14
C LEU A 67 -11.12 2.16 11.93
N TYR A 68 -9.93 2.55 12.38
CA TYR A 68 -8.99 1.72 13.14
C TYR A 68 -8.75 2.26 14.55
N ARG A 69 -9.83 2.70 15.21
CA ARG A 69 -9.76 3.46 16.48
C ARG A 69 -9.09 2.74 17.65
N ASP A 70 -9.04 1.42 17.61
CA ASP A 70 -8.40 0.60 18.65
C ASP A 70 -6.88 0.51 18.42
N ASP A 71 -6.42 0.78 17.20
CA ASP A 71 -5.02 0.64 16.76
C ASP A 71 -4.36 1.98 16.41
N MET A 72 -5.13 3.05 16.18
CA MET A 72 -4.64 4.36 15.74
C MET A 72 -5.11 5.50 16.64
N ASP A 73 -4.16 6.28 17.16
CA ASP A 73 -4.43 7.58 17.76
C ASP A 73 -4.67 8.62 16.66
N LYS A 74 -5.82 9.29 16.75
CA LYS A 74 -6.27 10.26 15.75
C LYS A 74 -5.41 11.52 15.73
N ASP A 75 -5.02 12.01 16.90
CA ASP A 75 -4.30 13.27 17.01
C ASP A 75 -2.83 13.07 16.59
N GLU A 76 -2.23 11.95 16.97
CA GLU A 76 -0.90 11.53 16.51
C GLU A 76 -0.87 11.38 14.98
N LEU A 77 -1.82 10.61 14.42
CA LEU A 77 -1.87 10.39 12.96
C LEU A 77 -2.05 11.70 12.17
N SER A 78 -2.81 12.65 12.72
CA SER A 78 -3.01 13.96 12.10
C SER A 78 -1.71 14.78 12.04
N VAL A 79 -0.85 14.67 13.05
CA VAL A 79 0.45 15.39 13.09
C VAL A 79 1.46 14.70 12.17
N ASP A 80 1.50 13.38 12.20
CA ASP A 80 2.43 12.59 11.41
C ASP A 80 2.20 12.75 9.92
N ILE A 81 0.94 12.75 9.49
CA ILE A 81 0.63 12.85 8.06
C ILE A 81 0.98 14.22 7.47
N GLU A 82 0.85 15.29 8.25
CA GLU A 82 1.28 16.62 7.85
C GLU A 82 2.80 16.71 7.77
N SER A 83 3.48 16.21 8.79
CA SER A 83 4.94 16.16 8.83
C SER A 83 5.49 15.38 7.64
N PHE A 84 4.91 14.21 7.36
CA PHE A 84 5.24 13.39 6.19
C PHE A 84 5.07 14.15 4.88
N LYS A 85 3.99 14.92 4.72
CA LYS A 85 3.78 15.76 3.53
C LYS A 85 4.91 16.76 3.33
N TYR A 86 5.34 17.45 4.38
CA TYR A 86 6.47 18.37 4.28
C TYR A 86 7.77 17.64 3.91
N THR A 87 8.02 16.45 4.49
CA THR A 87 9.17 15.62 4.12
C THR A 87 9.16 15.25 2.63
N VAL A 88 8.01 14.82 2.09
CA VAL A 88 7.84 14.47 0.67
C VAL A 88 8.09 15.67 -0.25
N ILE A 89 7.53 16.85 0.09
CA ILE A 89 7.77 18.09 -0.66
C ILE A 89 9.26 18.45 -0.66
N SER A 90 9.92 18.36 0.50
CA SER A 90 11.35 18.64 0.62
C SER A 90 12.20 17.68 -0.22
N SER A 91 11.87 16.39 -0.25
CA SER A 91 12.60 15.40 -1.07
C SER A 91 12.39 15.60 -2.57
N ASP A 92 11.17 15.93 -3.02
CA ASP A 92 10.90 16.16 -4.44
C ASP A 92 11.65 17.41 -4.96
N ASN A 93 11.71 18.46 -4.16
CA ASN A 93 12.48 19.67 -4.46
C ASN A 93 14.00 19.40 -4.53
N LEU A 94 14.50 18.45 -3.72
CA LEU A 94 15.89 18.01 -3.75
C LEU A 94 16.20 17.20 -5.01
N ALA A 95 15.40 16.18 -5.32
CA ALA A 95 15.59 15.39 -6.55
C ALA A 95 15.51 16.23 -7.84
N GLY A 96 14.61 17.23 -7.86
CA GLY A 96 14.48 18.17 -8.97
C GLY A 96 15.69 19.10 -9.13
N ASN A 97 16.38 19.45 -8.05
CA ASN A 97 17.56 20.31 -8.10
C ASN A 97 18.82 19.53 -8.53
N GLU A 98 18.98 18.29 -8.10
CA GLU A 98 20.08 17.42 -8.50
C GLU A 98 20.00 17.09 -10.00
N SER A 99 18.80 16.83 -10.50
CA SER A 99 18.53 16.57 -11.92
C SER A 99 18.84 17.77 -12.83
N LYS A 100 18.69 18.99 -12.32
CA LYS A 100 19.06 20.21 -13.07
C LYS A 100 20.57 20.42 -13.04
N LYS A 101 21.20 20.16 -11.90
CA LYS A 101 22.66 20.26 -11.72
C LYS A 101 23.40 19.22 -12.58
N SER A 102 22.87 18.00 -12.70
CA SER A 102 23.40 16.92 -13.54
C SER A 102 23.22 17.11 -15.06
N LYS A 103 22.30 17.99 -15.47
CA LYS A 103 22.20 18.44 -16.88
C LYS A 103 23.19 19.56 -17.17
N LEU A 104 23.32 20.53 -16.26
CA LEU A 104 24.21 21.68 -16.43
C LEU A 104 25.69 21.29 -16.50
N ASN A 105 26.13 20.33 -15.69
CA ASN A 105 27.51 19.83 -15.72
C ASN A 105 27.79 18.92 -16.94
N SER A 106 26.79 18.20 -17.48
CA SER A 106 26.94 17.43 -18.73
C SER A 106 27.18 18.34 -19.93
N THR A 107 26.48 19.46 -20.03
CA THR A 107 26.65 20.42 -21.15
C THR A 107 27.97 21.20 -21.05
N ALA A 108 28.55 21.33 -19.86
CA ALA A 108 29.81 22.05 -19.64
C ALA A 108 31.07 21.22 -19.97
N LEU A 109 30.94 19.90 -20.15
CA LEU A 109 32.06 18.98 -20.43
C LEU A 109 32.21 18.62 -21.92
N ASP A 110 31.34 19.13 -22.80
CA ASP A 110 31.34 18.88 -24.25
C ASP A 110 32.20 19.89 -25.06
N PHE A 111 33.27 20.44 -24.47
CA PHE A 111 34.23 21.33 -25.18
C PHE A 111 35.60 20.69 -25.37
#